data_AF-A0A7W6LE65-F1
#
_entry.id   AF-A0A7W6LE65-F1
#
_cell.length_a   1.000
_cell.length_b   1.000
_cell.length_c   1.000
_cell.angle_alpha   90.00
_cell.angle_beta   90.00
_cell.angle_gamma   90.00
#
_symmetry.space_group_name_H-M   'P 1'
#
loop_
_entity.id
_entity.type
_entity.pdbx_description
1 polymer ?
#
loop_
_entity_poly.entity_id
_entity_poly.type
_entity_poly.pdbx_seq_one_letter_code
_entity_poly.pdbx_strand_id
1 'polypeptide(L)'
;MHAYRGPRPTVRKFASLTLSELGGDGSFSGYASVFGEVDLGKDVIERGAFLNSLVERGAKGVRMLYQHDPNEPIGAWESIREDSRGLYVEGKLAPGVARAREVHALMKTGALDGLSIGFRTIRARQDAKTGVRRILEADLWEISVVTFPMLPSARISNVKQARFFRDRDTELVRALRRASKTMLTSHMRG
;
A
#
# COMPACT_ATOMS: atom_id res chain seq x y z
N MET A 1 -3.40 -53.45 -17.31
CA MET A 1 -3.59 -52.41 -16.26
C MET A 1 -2.33 -51.56 -16.19
N HIS A 2 -2.40 -50.30 -16.62
CA HIS A 2 -1.32 -49.33 -16.39
C HIS A 2 -1.93 -47.96 -16.14
N ALA A 3 -2.01 -47.57 -14.86
CA ALA A 3 -2.45 -46.25 -14.46
C ALA A 3 -1.24 -45.31 -14.52
N TYR A 4 -1.22 -44.40 -15.50
CA TYR A 4 -0.24 -43.33 -15.61
C TYR A 4 -0.45 -42.33 -14.47
N ARG A 5 0.47 -42.30 -13.49
CA ARG A 5 0.51 -41.27 -12.44
C ARG A 5 1.24 -40.05 -12.98
N GLY A 6 0.48 -39.04 -13.43
CA GLY A 6 1.03 -37.72 -13.75
C GLY A 6 1.68 -37.05 -12.51
N PRO A 7 2.60 -36.09 -12.73
CA PRO A 7 3.28 -35.41 -11.63
C PRO A 7 2.29 -34.63 -10.77
N ARG A 8 2.33 -34.86 -9.45
CA ARG A 8 1.56 -34.10 -8.46
C ARG A 8 2.01 -32.64 -8.47
N PRO A 9 1.09 -31.65 -8.45
CA PRO A 9 1.49 -30.26 -8.32
C PRO A 9 2.20 -30.07 -6.97
N THR A 10 3.44 -29.58 -7.04
CA THR A 10 4.27 -29.30 -5.88
C THR A 10 3.65 -28.11 -5.14
N VAL A 11 3.08 -28.37 -3.96
CA VAL A 11 2.70 -27.31 -3.02
C VAL A 11 3.98 -26.57 -2.65
N ARG A 12 4.15 -25.36 -3.17
CA ARG A 12 5.19 -24.45 -2.68
C ARG A 12 4.77 -24.01 -1.28
N LYS A 13 5.45 -24.54 -0.26
CA LYS A 13 5.50 -23.94 1.07
C LYS A 13 6.02 -22.51 0.90
N PHE A 14 5.19 -21.52 1.15
CA PHE A 14 5.66 -20.15 1.33
C PHE A 14 6.56 -20.15 2.57
N ALA A 15 7.84 -19.87 2.36
CA ALA A 15 8.77 -19.71 3.46
C ALA A 15 8.27 -18.55 4.33
N SER A 16 8.19 -18.81 5.63
CA SER A 16 7.93 -17.84 6.69
C SER A 16 8.88 -16.64 6.56
N LEU A 17 8.42 -15.58 5.91
CA LEU A 17 9.10 -14.28 5.88
C LEU A 17 8.69 -13.52 7.13
N THR A 18 9.36 -13.81 8.24
CA THR A 18 9.26 -12.96 9.43
C THR A 18 9.80 -11.59 9.07
N LEU A 19 8.97 -10.55 9.21
CA LEU A 19 9.35 -9.16 8.97
C LEU A 19 10.19 -8.70 10.19
N SER A 20 11.43 -9.20 10.29
CA SER A 20 12.23 -9.14 11.52
C SER A 20 12.89 -7.78 11.83
N GLU A 21 12.53 -6.69 11.16
CA GLU A 21 13.11 -5.36 11.40
C GLU A 21 12.07 -4.25 11.52
N LEU A 22 10.85 -4.56 12.00
CA LEU A 22 10.02 -3.53 12.64
C LEU A 22 10.70 -3.15 13.95
N GLY A 23 10.88 -1.84 14.17
CA GLY A 23 11.37 -1.36 15.46
C GLY A 23 10.51 -1.95 16.57
N GLY A 24 11.13 -2.48 17.63
CA GLY A 24 10.38 -3.06 18.75
C GLY A 24 9.36 -2.09 19.36
N ASP A 25 9.58 -0.79 19.11
CA ASP A 25 8.76 0.35 19.51
C ASP A 25 7.63 0.72 18.53
N GLY A 26 7.42 -0.04 17.45
CA GLY A 26 6.37 0.19 16.45
C GLY A 26 6.77 1.13 15.30
N SER A 27 8.07 1.41 15.15
CA SER A 27 8.60 2.23 14.06
C SER A 27 8.74 1.42 12.76
N PHE A 28 8.42 2.03 11.63
CA PHE A 28 8.52 1.42 10.30
C PHE A 28 8.72 2.46 9.19
N SER A 29 9.12 1.98 8.01
CA SER A 29 9.32 2.83 6.83
C SER A 29 8.88 2.12 5.54
N GLY A 30 8.72 2.87 4.46
CA GLY A 30 8.38 2.29 3.16
C GLY A 30 8.11 3.31 2.07
N TYR A 31 7.71 2.81 0.91
CA TYR A 31 7.22 3.65 -0.19
C TYR A 31 5.70 3.55 -0.25
N ALA A 32 5.02 4.66 0.00
CA ALA A 32 3.56 4.77 -0.09
C ALA A 32 3.06 4.93 -1.52
N SER A 33 3.94 5.40 -2.41
CA SER A 33 3.73 5.45 -3.86
C SER A 33 5.08 5.33 -4.57
N VAL A 34 5.09 4.71 -5.76
CA VAL A 34 6.26 4.64 -6.64
C VAL A 34 5.93 5.41 -7.91
N PHE A 35 6.74 6.41 -8.24
CA PHE A 35 6.40 7.34 -9.31
C PHE A 35 6.52 6.69 -10.69
N GLY A 36 5.60 7.05 -11.58
CA GLY A 36 5.55 6.53 -12.95
C GLY A 36 4.95 5.12 -13.10
N GLU A 37 4.69 4.40 -12.00
CA GLU A 37 4.01 3.10 -12.03
C GLU A 37 2.48 3.29 -12.11
N VAL A 38 1.83 2.50 -12.96
CA VAL A 38 0.36 2.51 -13.11
C VAL A 38 -0.26 1.65 -12.02
N ASP A 39 -1.14 2.27 -11.23
CA ASP A 39 -1.87 1.57 -10.17
C ASP A 39 -3.08 0.77 -10.72
N LEU A 40 -3.78 0.07 -9.83
CA LEU A 40 -4.95 -0.73 -10.20
C LEU A 40 -6.18 0.12 -10.62
N GLY A 41 -6.19 1.40 -10.27
CA GLY A 41 -7.19 2.40 -10.68
C GLY A 41 -6.88 3.09 -12.01
N LYS A 42 -5.74 2.76 -12.65
CA LYS A 42 -5.17 3.45 -13.82
C LYS A 42 -4.68 4.87 -13.53
N ASP A 43 -4.33 5.16 -12.30
CA ASP A 43 -3.61 6.38 -11.94
C ASP A 43 -2.09 6.15 -11.98
N VAL A 44 -1.36 7.20 -12.34
CA VAL A 44 0.10 7.28 -12.21
C VAL A 44 0.39 8.55 -11.42
N ILE A 45 1.11 8.43 -10.32
CA ILE A 45 1.60 9.60 -9.60
C ILE A 45 2.92 10.04 -10.24
N GLU A 46 2.99 11.29 -10.67
CA GLU A 46 4.22 11.89 -11.18
C GLU A 46 5.09 12.43 -10.05
N ARG A 47 6.39 12.58 -10.33
CA ARG A 47 7.31 13.28 -9.43
C ARG A 47 6.85 14.72 -9.24
N GLY A 48 6.98 15.23 -8.02
CA GLY A 48 6.57 16.57 -7.66
C GLY A 48 5.10 16.69 -7.25
N ALA A 49 4.31 15.62 -7.40
CA ALA A 49 2.86 15.71 -7.22
C ALA A 49 2.43 16.10 -5.80
N PHE A 50 3.22 15.78 -4.77
CA PHE A 50 2.90 16.07 -3.37
C PHE A 50 3.72 17.22 -2.77
N LEU A 51 4.66 17.83 -3.51
CA LEU A 51 5.57 18.84 -2.94
C LEU A 51 4.82 19.99 -2.25
N ASN A 52 3.83 20.57 -2.93
CA ASN A 52 3.02 21.66 -2.37
C ASN A 52 2.27 21.21 -1.10
N SER A 53 1.64 20.03 -1.16
CA SER A 53 0.90 19.48 -0.02
C SER A 53 1.79 19.22 1.19
N LEU A 54 3.00 18.71 0.98
CA LEU A 54 3.96 18.45 2.05
C LEU A 54 4.51 19.74 2.66
N VAL A 55 4.73 20.79 1.86
CA VAL A 55 5.12 22.12 2.36
C VAL A 55 4.02 22.72 3.24
N GLU A 56 2.75 22.63 2.81
CA GLU A 56 1.62 23.22 3.52
C GLU A 56 1.26 22.47 4.81
N ARG A 57 1.26 21.14 4.75
CA ARG A 57 0.68 20.28 5.80
C ARG A 57 1.74 19.70 6.75
N GLY A 58 2.96 19.50 6.25
CA GLY A 58 4.01 18.73 6.92
C GLY A 58 3.66 17.26 7.16
N ALA A 59 4.65 16.46 7.56
CA ALA A 59 4.46 15.02 7.80
C ALA A 59 3.36 14.75 8.85
N LYS A 60 3.35 15.51 9.95
CA LYS A 60 2.39 15.34 11.05
C LYS A 60 0.94 15.67 10.68
N GLY A 61 0.71 16.45 9.63
CA GLY A 61 -0.64 16.78 9.19
C GLY A 61 -1.25 15.71 8.26
N VAL A 62 -0.44 14.82 7.68
CA VAL A 62 -0.90 13.65 6.94
C VAL A 62 -1.29 12.56 7.94
N ARG A 63 -2.48 11.97 7.80
CA ARG A 63 -2.97 10.97 8.75
C ARG A 63 -2.40 9.58 8.46
N MET A 64 -2.09 8.84 9.53
CA MET A 64 -1.74 7.42 9.46
C MET A 64 -2.96 6.60 9.87
N LEU A 65 -3.63 6.00 8.89
CA LEU A 65 -4.88 5.27 9.11
C LEU A 65 -4.69 3.77 8.86
N TYR A 66 -5.68 2.99 9.28
CA TYR A 66 -5.84 1.60 8.84
C TYR A 66 -6.97 1.51 7.80
N GLN A 67 -6.70 0.87 6.66
CA GLN A 67 -7.70 0.57 5.63
C GLN A 67 -8.53 1.77 5.15
N HIS A 68 -7.94 2.97 5.12
CA HIS A 68 -8.62 4.22 4.76
C HIS A 68 -9.79 4.61 5.69
N ASP A 69 -9.90 4.00 6.87
CA ASP A 69 -10.96 4.34 7.82
C ASP A 69 -10.56 5.56 8.66
N PRO A 70 -11.25 6.71 8.53
CA PRO A 70 -10.95 7.90 9.33
C PRO A 70 -11.19 7.71 10.83
N ASN A 71 -11.91 6.67 11.25
CA ASN A 71 -12.12 6.33 12.66
C ASN A 71 -11.00 5.46 13.24
N GLU A 72 -10.05 5.00 12.40
CA GLU A 72 -8.94 4.17 12.83
C GLU A 72 -7.57 4.82 12.58
N PRO A 73 -7.27 5.97 13.22
CA PRO A 73 -5.91 6.48 13.27
C PRO A 73 -5.05 5.55 14.14
N ILE A 74 -3.93 5.10 13.58
CA ILE A 74 -3.08 4.07 14.21
C ILE A 74 -1.68 4.57 14.59
N GLY A 75 -1.36 5.83 14.31
CA GLY A 75 -0.04 6.39 14.60
C GLY A 75 0.17 7.76 13.98
N ALA A 76 1.44 8.12 13.80
CA ALA A 76 1.84 9.38 13.17
C ALA A 76 3.05 9.17 12.26
N TRP A 77 3.10 9.94 11.18
CA TRP A 77 4.26 10.02 10.31
C TRP A 77 5.30 10.97 10.91
N GLU A 78 6.53 10.50 11.00
CA GLU A 78 7.68 11.27 11.47
C GLU A 78 8.35 12.00 10.31
N SER A 79 8.44 11.33 9.15
CA SER A 79 9.01 11.88 7.92
C SER A 79 8.20 11.43 6.71
N ILE A 80 7.98 12.35 5.78
CA ILE A 80 7.42 12.08 4.45
C ILE A 80 8.22 12.91 3.46
N ARG A 81 8.76 12.27 2.43
CA ARG A 81 9.54 12.95 1.39
C ARG A 81 9.36 12.29 0.04
N GLU A 82 9.39 13.09 -1.01
CA GLU A 82 9.56 12.59 -2.36
C GLU A 82 11.04 12.38 -2.67
N ASP A 83 11.36 11.34 -3.44
CA ASP A 83 12.69 11.14 -4.00
C ASP A 83 12.68 10.64 -5.45
N SER A 84 13.85 10.23 -5.94
CA SER A 84 14.02 9.68 -7.27
C SER A 84 13.32 8.33 -7.49
N ARG A 85 12.66 7.75 -6.51
CA ARG A 85 11.85 6.53 -6.65
C ARG A 85 10.36 6.79 -6.42
N GLY A 86 10.01 7.49 -5.35
CA GLY A 86 8.61 7.57 -4.92
C GLY A 86 8.37 8.48 -3.73
N LEU A 87 7.19 8.33 -3.12
CA LEU A 87 6.84 8.94 -1.85
C LEU A 87 7.29 8.02 -0.72
N TYR A 88 8.43 8.35 -0.12
CA TYR A 88 9.01 7.62 1.01
C TYR A 88 8.46 8.15 2.34
N VAL A 89 8.20 7.24 3.27
CA VAL A 89 7.62 7.55 4.57
C VAL A 89 8.33 6.80 5.70
N GLU A 90 8.40 7.46 6.86
CA GLU A 90 8.82 6.90 8.14
C GLU A 90 7.79 7.31 9.19
N GLY A 91 7.37 6.36 10.02
CA GLY A 91 6.36 6.62 11.02
C GLY A 91 6.36 5.60 12.13
N LYS A 92 5.53 5.89 13.13
CA LYS A 92 5.44 5.11 14.35
C LYS A 92 3.99 4.84 14.73
N LEU A 93 3.70 3.57 15.00
CA LEU A 93 2.42 3.13 15.51
C LEU A 93 2.22 3.63 16.95
N ALA A 94 0.99 4.05 17.28
CA ALA A 94 0.65 4.54 18.61
C ALA A 94 0.42 3.35 19.57
N PRO A 95 1.30 3.08 20.55
CA PRO A 95 1.22 1.86 21.37
C PRO A 95 -0.02 1.79 22.26
N GLY A 96 -0.62 2.94 22.59
CA GLY A 96 -1.86 3.02 23.37
C GLY A 96 -3.14 2.71 22.58
N VAL A 97 -3.07 2.63 21.24
CA VAL A 97 -4.23 2.35 20.39
C VAL A 97 -4.32 0.85 20.15
N ALA A 98 -5.48 0.25 20.47
CA ALA A 98 -5.69 -1.20 20.32
C ALA A 98 -5.44 -1.69 18.88
N ARG A 99 -6.04 -1.01 17.89
CA ARG A 99 -5.85 -1.32 16.47
C ARG A 99 -4.39 -1.23 16.05
N ALA A 100 -3.63 -0.25 16.55
CA ALA A 100 -2.21 -0.12 16.23
C ALA A 100 -1.39 -1.32 16.71
N ARG A 101 -1.73 -1.90 17.87
CA ARG A 101 -1.08 -3.13 18.36
C ARG A 101 -1.40 -4.35 17.49
N GLU A 102 -2.64 -4.48 17.03
CA GLU A 102 -3.04 -5.53 16.08
C GLU A 102 -2.29 -5.39 14.75
N VAL A 103 -2.28 -4.18 14.19
CA VAL A 103 -1.54 -3.85 12.96
C VAL A 103 -0.05 -4.17 13.14
N HIS A 104 0.57 -3.78 14.25
CA HIS A 104 1.96 -4.10 14.55
C HIS A 104 2.22 -5.63 14.56
N ALA A 105 1.33 -6.40 15.21
CA ALA A 105 1.45 -7.85 15.24
C ALA A 105 1.32 -8.47 13.83
N LEU A 106 0.37 -8.00 13.02
CA LEU A 106 0.19 -8.45 11.63
C LEU A 106 1.37 -8.07 10.73
N MET A 107 1.96 -6.89 10.93
CA MET A 107 3.15 -6.47 10.20
C MET A 107 4.34 -7.37 10.57
N LYS A 108 4.53 -7.72 11.85
CA LYS A 108 5.63 -8.62 12.28
C LYS A 108 5.57 -10.00 11.64
N THR A 109 4.37 -10.52 11.40
CA THR A 109 4.19 -11.82 10.73
C THR A 109 4.24 -11.72 9.20
N GLY A 110 4.37 -10.51 8.64
CA GLY A 110 4.29 -10.28 7.19
C GLY A 110 2.87 -10.42 6.62
N ALA A 111 1.85 -10.58 7.47
CA ALA A 111 0.45 -10.68 7.03
C ALA A 111 -0.12 -9.34 6.55
N LEU A 112 0.55 -8.24 6.90
CA LEU A 112 0.16 -6.88 6.53
C LEU A 112 1.40 -6.02 6.26
N ASP A 113 1.60 -5.64 5.00
CA ASP A 113 2.77 -4.85 4.57
C ASP A 113 2.42 -3.76 3.55
N GLY A 114 1.14 -3.60 3.18
CA GLY A 114 0.68 -2.67 2.16
C GLY A 114 0.60 -1.23 2.66
N LEU A 115 1.01 -0.30 1.78
CA LEU A 115 0.77 1.14 1.96
C LEU A 115 -0.09 1.69 0.83
N SER A 116 -1.02 2.58 1.14
CA SER A 116 -1.84 3.25 0.14
C SER A 116 -2.02 4.71 0.52
N ILE A 117 -1.98 5.58 -0.48
CA ILE A 117 -2.21 7.01 -0.32
C ILE A 117 -3.70 7.33 -0.50
N GLY A 118 -4.13 8.38 0.21
CA GLY A 118 -5.44 8.99 0.09
C GLY A 118 -5.24 10.49 -0.10
N PHE A 119 -5.71 10.99 -1.23
CA PHE A 119 -5.43 12.35 -1.68
C PHE A 119 -6.59 12.91 -2.48
N ARG A 120 -6.63 14.24 -2.57
CA ARG A 120 -7.47 14.97 -3.53
C ARG A 120 -6.62 15.37 -4.73
N THR A 121 -7.08 15.06 -5.94
CA THR A 121 -6.40 15.50 -7.17
C THR A 121 -6.57 17.02 -7.33
N ILE A 122 -5.46 17.74 -7.50
CA ILE A 122 -5.45 19.17 -7.81
C ILE A 122 -5.26 19.36 -9.32
N ARG A 123 -4.31 18.63 -9.91
CA ARG A 123 -4.04 18.68 -11.35
C ARG A 123 -3.66 17.31 -11.88
N ALA A 124 -4.25 16.95 -13.02
CA ALA A 124 -3.97 15.70 -13.70
C ALA A 124 -4.06 15.86 -15.22
N ARG A 125 -3.44 14.92 -15.94
CA ARG A 125 -3.56 14.77 -17.38
C ARG A 125 -4.03 13.36 -17.70
N GLN A 126 -5.05 13.25 -18.54
CA GLN A 126 -5.50 11.95 -19.03
C GLN A 126 -4.84 11.61 -20.36
N ASP A 127 -4.35 10.37 -20.48
CA ASP A 127 -3.90 9.80 -21.74
C ASP A 127 -5.10 9.17 -22.46
N ALA A 128 -5.51 9.78 -23.57
CA ALA A 128 -6.70 9.34 -24.31
C ALA A 128 -6.56 7.94 -24.94
N LYS A 129 -5.33 7.46 -25.19
CA LYS A 129 -5.09 6.16 -25.84
C LYS A 129 -5.16 5.02 -24.83
N THR A 130 -4.57 5.21 -23.65
CA THR A 130 -4.44 4.18 -22.62
C THR A 130 -5.53 4.27 -21.54
N GLY A 131 -6.16 5.44 -21.42
CA GLY A 131 -7.08 5.78 -20.34
C GLY A 131 -6.39 6.03 -18.99
N VAL A 132 -5.04 6.03 -18.95
CA VAL A 132 -4.26 6.29 -17.74
C VAL A 132 -4.36 7.77 -17.36
N ARG A 133 -4.59 8.05 -16.09
CA ARG A 133 -4.61 9.42 -15.55
C ARG A 133 -3.31 9.69 -14.79
N ARG A 134 -2.50 10.61 -15.30
CA ARG A 134 -1.26 11.06 -14.68
C ARG A 134 -1.56 12.20 -13.73
N ILE A 135 -1.36 11.97 -12.45
CA ILE A 135 -1.55 12.95 -11.38
C ILE A 135 -0.29 13.80 -11.28
N LEU A 136 -0.42 15.08 -11.63
CA LEU A 136 0.67 16.06 -11.66
C LEU A 136 0.78 16.83 -10.35
N GLU A 137 -0.34 16.94 -9.63
CA GLU A 137 -0.43 17.62 -8.34
C GLU A 137 -1.60 17.05 -7.53
N ALA A 138 -1.32 16.77 -6.26
CA ALA A 138 -2.23 16.14 -5.33
C ALA A 138 -2.07 16.71 -3.93
N ASP A 139 -3.21 16.96 -3.29
CA ASP A 139 -3.29 17.30 -1.88
C ASP A 139 -3.40 16.00 -1.07
N LEU A 140 -2.29 15.61 -0.45
CA LEU A 140 -2.14 14.39 0.33
C LEU A 140 -2.78 14.55 1.70
N TRP A 141 -3.76 13.70 2.01
CA TRP A 141 -4.52 13.77 3.26
C TRP A 141 -4.10 12.66 4.23
N GLU A 142 -3.91 11.47 3.71
CA GLU A 142 -3.60 10.29 4.52
C GLU A 142 -2.72 9.29 3.77
N ILE A 143 -2.08 8.44 4.56
CA ILE A 143 -1.41 7.25 4.10
C ILE A 143 -1.84 6.13 5.05
N SER A 144 -2.44 5.09 4.49
CA SER A 144 -2.97 3.95 5.23
C SER A 144 -2.06 2.74 5.17
N VAL A 145 -1.99 2.01 6.28
CA VAL A 145 -1.60 0.59 6.25
C VAL A 145 -2.81 -0.23 5.78
N VAL A 146 -2.62 -1.00 4.71
CA VAL A 146 -3.71 -1.71 4.02
C VAL A 146 -3.33 -3.14 3.69
N THR A 147 -4.32 -4.04 3.61
CA THR A 147 -4.08 -5.43 3.17
C THR A 147 -3.73 -5.48 1.69
N PHE A 148 -4.40 -4.67 0.89
CA PHE A 148 -4.21 -4.63 -0.56
C PHE A 148 -4.07 -3.17 -0.96
N PRO A 149 -2.92 -2.71 -1.47
CA PRO A 149 -2.78 -1.34 -1.96
C PRO A 149 -3.13 -1.21 -3.44
N MET A 150 -3.57 -0.02 -3.84
CA MET A 150 -3.89 0.26 -5.25
C MET A 150 -2.63 0.21 -6.10
N LEU A 151 -1.47 0.53 -5.54
CA LEU A 151 -0.19 0.28 -6.15
C LEU A 151 0.48 -0.95 -5.51
N PRO A 152 0.57 -2.11 -6.18
CA PRO A 152 1.13 -3.33 -5.60
C PRO A 152 2.59 -3.23 -5.14
N SER A 153 3.37 -2.27 -5.64
CA SER A 153 4.74 -2.02 -5.19
C SER A 153 4.84 -1.10 -3.97
N ALA A 154 3.73 -0.46 -3.56
CA ALA A 154 3.68 0.36 -2.34
C ALA A 154 3.63 -0.54 -1.10
N ARG A 155 4.76 -0.60 -0.41
CA ARG A 155 5.00 -1.55 0.68
C ARG A 155 5.83 -0.92 1.78
N ILE A 156 5.54 -1.35 3.00
CA ILE A 156 6.44 -1.26 4.14
C ILE A 156 7.70 -2.02 3.75
N SER A 157 8.83 -1.31 3.76
CA SER A 157 10.11 -1.86 3.36
C SER A 157 10.83 -2.37 4.61
N ASN A 158 11.18 -3.65 4.65
CA ASN A 158 12.34 -4.05 5.44
C ASN A 158 13.57 -3.46 4.76
N VAL A 159 14.50 -2.86 5.51
CA VAL A 159 15.69 -2.18 4.99
C VAL A 159 16.61 -3.11 4.16
N LYS A 160 16.27 -4.40 3.95
CA LYS A 160 17.13 -5.35 3.21
C LYS A 160 16.55 -6.26 2.12
N GLN A 161 15.24 -6.39 1.83
CA GLN A 161 14.82 -7.38 0.81
C GLN A 161 13.72 -6.93 -0.15
N ALA A 162 14.13 -6.29 -1.26
CA ALA A 162 13.27 -5.91 -2.39
C ALA A 162 13.23 -6.93 -3.54
N ARG A 163 13.57 -8.22 -3.33
CA ARG A 163 13.88 -9.14 -4.45
C ARG A 163 12.89 -10.28 -4.75
N PHE A 164 11.79 -10.47 -4.02
CA PHE A 164 10.99 -11.71 -4.18
C PHE A 164 9.56 -11.60 -4.72
N PHE A 165 8.98 -10.41 -4.83
CA PHE A 165 7.56 -10.28 -5.18
C PHE A 165 7.38 -9.27 -6.31
N ARG A 166 7.35 -9.71 -7.58
CA ARG A 166 7.02 -8.76 -8.65
C ARG A 166 5.89 -9.14 -9.59
N ASP A 167 5.68 -10.40 -9.97
CA ASP A 167 4.81 -10.61 -11.15
C ASP A 167 3.49 -11.37 -10.92
N ARG A 168 3.45 -12.44 -10.12
CA ARG A 168 2.25 -13.31 -10.07
C ARG A 168 1.18 -12.88 -9.05
N ASP A 169 1.57 -12.20 -7.98
CA ASP A 169 0.65 -11.80 -6.90
C ASP A 169 -0.24 -10.59 -7.30
N THR A 170 0.26 -9.78 -8.23
CA THR A 170 -0.44 -8.57 -8.70
C THR A 170 -1.78 -8.89 -9.38
N GLU A 171 -1.88 -9.99 -10.15
CA GLU A 171 -3.13 -10.38 -10.80
C GLU A 171 -4.17 -10.93 -9.82
N LEU A 172 -3.74 -11.73 -8.84
CA LEU A 172 -4.62 -12.25 -7.80
C LEU A 172 -5.21 -11.12 -6.96
N VAL A 173 -4.39 -10.14 -6.56
CA VAL A 173 -4.84 -8.96 -5.81
C VAL A 173 -5.86 -8.15 -6.62
N ARG A 174 -5.64 -8.00 -7.94
CA ARG A 174 -6.62 -7.36 -8.86
C ARG A 174 -7.97 -8.09 -8.83
N ALA A 175 -7.96 -9.42 -8.88
CA ALA A 175 -9.18 -10.22 -8.89
C ALA A 175 -9.96 -10.12 -7.57
N LEU A 176 -9.28 -10.25 -6.43
CA LEU A 176 -9.91 -10.17 -5.11
C LEU A 176 -10.57 -8.80 -4.85
N ARG A 177 -9.94 -7.71 -5.28
CA ARG A 177 -10.51 -6.36 -5.13
C ARG A 177 -11.73 -6.11 -6.01
N ARG A 178 -11.72 -6.62 -7.25
CA ARG A 178 -12.92 -6.57 -8.11
C ARG A 178 -14.08 -7.32 -7.44
N ALA A 179 -13.82 -8.49 -6.86
CA ALA A 179 -14.84 -9.25 -6.14
C ALA A 179 -15.38 -8.47 -4.92
N SER A 180 -14.49 -7.93 -4.09
CA SER A 180 -14.89 -7.14 -2.90
C SER A 180 -15.71 -5.89 -3.26
N LYS A 181 -15.32 -5.14 -4.28
CA LYS A 181 -16.08 -3.96 -4.75
C LYS A 181 -17.47 -4.33 -5.26
N THR A 182 -17.58 -5.45 -5.98
CA THR A 182 -18.88 -5.96 -6.48
C THR A 182 -19.80 -6.38 -5.33
N MET A 183 -19.25 -7.02 -4.29
CA MET A 183 -20.01 -7.44 -3.11
C MET A 183 -20.55 -6.27 -2.29
N LEU A 184 -19.76 -5.19 -2.13
CA LEU A 184 -20.21 -3.96 -1.45
C LEU A 184 -21.33 -3.25 -2.23
N THR A 185 -21.29 -3.26 -3.56
CA THR A 185 -22.35 -2.66 -4.38
C THR A 185 -23.64 -3.48 -4.45
N SER A 186 -23.58 -4.80 -4.25
CA SER A 186 -24.78 -5.64 -4.24
C SER A 186 -25.55 -5.57 -2.92
N HIS A 187 -24.87 -5.24 -1.81
CA HIS A 187 -25.49 -5.07 -0.49
C HIS A 187 -26.18 -3.71 -0.27
N MET A 188 -26.00 -2.73 -1.17
CA MET A 188 -26.65 -1.41 -1.09
C MET A 188 -27.86 -1.27 -2.05
N ARG A 189 -28.32 -2.37 -2.65
CA ARG A 189 -29.53 -2.42 -3.49
C ARG A 189 -30.55 -3.46 -3.01
N GLY A 190 -30.52 -3.79 -1.72
CA GLY A 190 -31.51 -4.62 -1.04
C GLY A 190 -32.37 -3.78 -0.13
#